data_AF-A0A9Q5C209-F1
#
_entry.id   AF-A0A9Q5C209-F1
#
_cell.length_a   1.000
_cell.length_b   1.000
_cell.length_c   1.000
_cell.angle_alpha   90.00
_cell.angle_beta   90.00
_cell.angle_gamma   90.00
#
_symmetry.space_group_name_H-M   'P 1'
#
loop_
_entity.id
_entity.type
_entity.pdbx_description
1 polymer ?
#
loop_
_entity_poly.entity_id
_entity_poly.type
_entity_poly.pdbx_seq_one_letter_code
_entity_poly.pdbx_strand_id
1 'polypeptide(L)'
;MPCTNKKQIERITQITGVPLPKKFSAILDRYQNSKEAMREAGIAFAVDQIIDLVSEGVDGIHLYTMNHADIAERIWNATKSVFDAANARTRTTMNYTGTEVPGFWEH
;
A
#
# COMPACT_ATOMS: atom_id res chain seq x y z
N MET A 1 9.61 2.73 1.80
CA MET A 1 10.87 2.45 2.53
C MET A 1 10.80 1.03 3.07
N PRO A 2 11.51 0.05 2.47
CA PRO A 2 11.56 -1.30 3.04
C PRO A 2 12.45 -1.29 4.29
N CYS A 3 11.85 -1.70 5.40
CA CYS A 3 12.44 -1.51 6.71
C CYS A 3 13.37 -2.67 7.09
N THR A 4 14.69 -2.44 7.03
CA THR A 4 15.71 -3.48 7.29
C THR A 4 16.31 -3.43 8.69
N ASN A 5 15.92 -2.47 9.53
CA ASN A 5 16.45 -2.30 10.89
C ASN A 5 15.37 -1.79 11.84
N LYS A 6 15.25 -2.41 13.03
CA LYS A 6 14.32 -2.01 14.10
C LYS A 6 14.40 -0.51 14.43
N LYS A 7 15.61 0.06 14.51
CA LYS A 7 15.80 1.49 14.78
C LYS A 7 15.22 2.39 13.69
N GLN A 8 15.29 1.94 12.44
CA GLN A 8 14.73 2.68 11.31
C GLN A 8 13.20 2.67 11.33
N ILE A 9 12.63 1.57 11.81
CA ILE A 9 11.19 1.41 11.97
C ILE A 9 10.66 2.28 13.10
N GLU A 10 11.30 2.23 14.28
CA GLU A 10 10.97 3.11 15.40
C GLU A 10 11.01 4.58 14.97
N ARG A 11 12.01 4.96 14.17
CA ARG A 11 12.12 6.32 13.62
C ARG A 11 11.02 6.65 12.61
N ILE A 12 10.63 5.72 11.73
CA ILE A 12 9.51 5.94 10.81
C ILE A 12 8.21 6.11 11.59
N THR A 13 7.96 5.27 12.58
CA THR A 13 6.79 5.36 13.48
C THR A 13 6.72 6.70 14.19
N GLN A 14 7.88 7.21 14.65
CA GLN A 14 8.00 8.53 15.28
C GLN A 14 7.76 9.70 14.31
N ILE A 15 8.15 9.55 13.04
CA ILE A 15 7.98 10.59 12.02
C ILE A 15 6.55 10.60 11.48
N THR A 16 5.93 9.43 11.26
CA THR A 16 4.58 9.31 10.70
C THR A 16 3.49 9.45 11.74
N GLY A 17 3.81 9.28 13.04
CA GLY A 17 2.83 9.31 14.13
C GLY A 17 1.86 8.13 14.13
N VAL A 18 2.00 7.19 13.18
CA VAL A 18 1.15 6.00 13.07
C VAL A 18 1.80 4.86 13.85
N PRO A 19 1.16 4.34 14.91
CA PRO A 19 1.73 3.25 15.70
C PRO A 19 1.88 1.99 14.86
N LEU A 20 3.03 1.33 15.02
CA LEU A 20 3.31 0.09 14.34
C LEU A 20 2.31 -1.00 14.75
N PRO A 21 1.72 -1.77 13.82
CA PRO A 21 0.84 -2.88 14.18
C PRO A 21 1.58 -3.90 15.05
N LYS A 22 0.93 -4.38 16.13
CA LYS A 22 1.53 -5.32 17.10
C LYS A 22 2.14 -6.56 16.45
N LYS A 23 1.49 -7.08 15.41
CA LYS A 23 1.96 -8.22 14.61
C LYS A 23 3.32 -7.93 13.97
N PHE A 24 3.51 -6.71 13.46
CA PHE A 24 4.76 -6.32 12.82
C PHE A 24 5.88 -6.13 13.86
N SER A 25 5.60 -5.51 15.01
CA SER A 25 6.58 -5.42 16.11
C SER A 25 7.10 -6.78 16.55
N ALA A 26 6.22 -7.79 16.67
CA ALA A 26 6.64 -9.16 17.04
C ALA A 26 7.54 -9.83 15.99
N ILE A 27 7.25 -9.60 14.71
CA ILE A 27 8.08 -10.10 13.59
C ILE A 27 9.47 -9.45 13.65
N LEU A 28 9.53 -8.14 13.89
CA LEU A 28 10.79 -7.40 13.99
C LEU A 28 11.65 -7.87 15.15
N ASP A 29 11.05 -8.06 16.32
CA ASP A 29 11.78 -8.54 17.50
C ASP A 29 12.31 -9.96 17.30
N ARG A 30 11.56 -10.82 16.59
CA ARG A 30 11.96 -12.20 16.32
C ARG A 30 13.06 -12.31 15.28
N TYR A 31 13.02 -11.50 14.22
CA TYR A 31 13.92 -11.62 13.07
C TYR A 31 15.03 -10.58 13.02
N GLN A 32 15.15 -9.69 14.01
CA GLN A 32 16.15 -8.60 14.05
C GLN A 32 17.60 -9.01 13.73
N ASN A 33 17.99 -10.26 14.01
CA ASN A 33 19.34 -10.77 13.77
C ASN A 33 19.54 -11.41 12.38
N SER A 34 18.48 -11.57 11.59
CA SER A 34 18.54 -12.11 10.22
C SER A 34 18.15 -11.02 9.22
N LYS A 35 19.15 -10.54 8.47
CA LYS A 35 18.94 -9.52 7.43
C LYS A 35 17.96 -9.97 6.36
N GLU A 36 18.00 -11.23 5.98
CA GLU A 36 17.12 -11.79 4.95
C GLU A 36 15.68 -11.85 5.44
N ALA A 37 15.44 -12.43 6.63
CA ALA A 37 14.10 -12.51 7.20
C ALA A 37 13.50 -11.12 7.49
N MET A 38 14.33 -10.17 7.94
CA MET A 38 13.95 -8.76 8.09
C MET A 38 13.52 -8.12 6.77
N ARG A 39 14.24 -8.42 5.68
CA ARG A 39 13.90 -7.91 4.35
C ARG A 39 12.55 -8.45 3.89
N GLU A 40 12.32 -9.75 4.03
CA GLU A 40 11.03 -10.38 3.69
C GLU A 40 9.88 -9.82 4.52
N ALA A 41 10.09 -9.66 5.84
CA ALA A 41 9.13 -9.04 6.74
C ALA A 41 8.79 -7.60 6.33
N GLY A 42 9.81 -6.79 5.98
CA GLY A 42 9.63 -5.42 5.53
C GLY A 42 8.87 -5.30 4.21
N ILE A 43 9.08 -6.25 3.28
CA ILE A 43 8.34 -6.32 2.02
C ILE A 43 6.87 -6.66 2.28
N ALA A 44 6.61 -7.70 3.07
CA ALA A 44 5.23 -8.09 3.41
C ALA A 44 4.47 -6.94 4.07
N PHE A 45 5.12 -6.20 4.98
CA PHE A 45 4.52 -5.04 5.62
C PHE A 45 4.25 -3.89 4.64
N ALA A 46 5.18 -3.61 3.72
CA ALA A 46 4.96 -2.58 2.70
C ALA A 46 3.80 -2.93 1.77
N VAL A 47 3.66 -4.19 1.38
CA VAL A 47 2.54 -4.68 0.56
C VAL A 47 1.21 -4.51 1.30
N ASP A 48 1.14 -4.92 2.57
CA ASP A 48 -0.05 -4.77 3.43
C ASP A 48 -0.50 -3.29 3.49
N GLN A 49 0.43 -2.38 3.79
CA GLN A 49 0.16 -0.94 3.84
C GLN A 49 -0.31 -0.35 2.50
N ILE A 50 0.24 -0.81 1.38
CA ILE A 50 -0.21 -0.36 0.05
C ILE A 50 -1.64 -0.83 -0.23
N ILE A 51 -1.96 -2.08 0.11
CA ILE A 51 -3.31 -2.62 -0.08
C ILE A 51 -4.32 -1.83 0.74
N ASP A 52 -4.00 -1.51 2.00
CA ASP A 52 -4.85 -0.70 2.87
C ASP A 52 -5.10 0.68 2.25
N LEU A 53 -4.04 1.41 1.88
CA LEU A 53 -4.15 2.74 1.29
C LEU A 53 -4.93 2.75 -0.03
N VAL A 54 -4.70 1.78 -0.91
CA VAL A 54 -5.43 1.65 -2.18
C VAL A 54 -6.91 1.34 -1.91
N SER A 55 -7.21 0.57 -0.86
CA SER A 55 -8.59 0.28 -0.44
C SER A 55 -9.31 1.51 0.11
N GLU A 56 -8.56 2.45 0.70
CA GLU A 56 -9.06 3.77 1.11
C GLU A 56 -9.20 4.77 -0.05
N GLY A 57 -8.74 4.41 -1.25
CA GLY A 57 -8.95 5.18 -2.48
C GLY A 57 -7.94 6.30 -2.73
N VAL A 58 -6.70 6.17 -2.23
CA VAL A 58 -5.63 7.15 -2.51
C VAL A 58 -5.27 7.21 -4.00
N ASP A 59 -4.86 8.38 -4.48
CA ASP A 59 -4.51 8.62 -5.89
C ASP A 59 -3.24 7.90 -6.36
N GLY A 60 -2.34 7.56 -5.43
CA GLY A 60 -1.09 6.90 -5.76
C GLY A 60 -0.17 6.69 -4.56
N ILE A 61 0.87 5.88 -4.78
CA ILE A 61 1.87 5.56 -3.76
C ILE A 61 3.25 6.00 -4.24
N HIS A 62 3.97 6.73 -3.39
CA HIS A 62 5.38 7.05 -3.62
C HIS A 62 6.29 6.12 -2.80
N LEU A 63 6.99 5.21 -3.47
CA LEU A 63 7.81 4.19 -2.83
C LEU A 63 9.28 4.61 -2.73
N TYR A 64 9.76 4.87 -1.51
CA TYR A 64 11.21 4.99 -1.24
C TYR A 64 11.87 3.61 -1.20
N THR A 65 12.75 3.31 -2.15
CA THR A 65 13.40 1.99 -2.31
C THR A 65 14.77 1.89 -1.64
N MET A 66 15.35 3.02 -1.22
CA MET A 66 16.68 3.09 -0.59
C MET A 66 17.79 2.41 -1.42
N ASN A 67 17.79 2.65 -2.74
CA ASN A 67 18.74 2.05 -3.70
C ASN A 67 18.63 0.52 -3.85
N HIS A 68 17.51 -0.08 -3.41
CA HIS A 68 17.21 -1.50 -3.60
C HIS A 68 16.08 -1.69 -4.62
N ALA A 69 16.45 -1.73 -5.90
CA ALA A 69 15.49 -1.88 -7.00
C ALA A 69 14.74 -3.21 -6.96
N ASP A 70 15.40 -4.28 -6.50
CA ASP A 70 14.81 -5.61 -6.33
C ASP A 70 13.64 -5.61 -5.34
N ILE A 71 13.72 -4.79 -4.29
CA ILE A 71 12.62 -4.65 -3.33
C ILE A 71 11.43 -3.92 -3.99
N ALA A 72 11.71 -2.89 -4.78
CA ALA A 72 10.70 -2.14 -5.49
C ALA A 72 9.91 -3.03 -6.45
N GLU A 73 10.63 -3.83 -7.23
CA GLU A 73 10.06 -4.77 -8.19
C GLU A 73 9.17 -5.82 -7.50
N ARG A 74 9.63 -6.39 -6.38
CA ARG A 74 8.83 -7.36 -5.62
C ARG A 74 7.55 -6.77 -5.06
N ILE A 75 7.61 -5.56 -4.51
CA ILE A 75 6.43 -4.85 -4.00
C ILE A 75 5.46 -4.54 -5.14
N TRP A 76 5.96 -4.06 -6.28
CA TRP A 76 5.14 -3.78 -7.45
C TRP A 76 4.44 -5.03 -7.98
N ASN A 77 5.18 -6.13 -8.17
CA ASN A 77 4.61 -7.39 -8.64
C ASN A 77 3.55 -7.96 -7.69
N ALA A 78 3.69 -7.74 -6.38
CA ALA A 78 2.70 -8.17 -5.40
C ALA A 78 1.44 -7.29 -5.36
N THR A 79 1.52 -6.01 -5.75
CA THR A 79 0.44 -5.02 -5.58
C THR A 79 -0.23 -4.58 -6.87
N LYS A 80 0.38 -4.84 -8.05
CA LYS A 80 -0.13 -4.41 -9.36
C LYS A 80 -1.59 -4.78 -9.60
N SER A 81 -1.99 -6.02 -9.28
CA SER A 81 -3.37 -6.49 -9.49
C SER A 81 -4.40 -5.71 -8.68
N VAL A 82 -4.00 -5.20 -7.51
CA VAL A 82 -4.85 -4.38 -6.64
C VAL A 82 -5.09 -3.02 -7.26
N PHE A 83 -4.05 -2.38 -7.81
CA PHE A 83 -4.19 -1.13 -8.57
C PHE A 83 -5.03 -1.31 -9.83
N ASP A 84 -4.83 -2.40 -10.58
CA ASP A 84 -5.62 -2.71 -11.77
C ASP A 84 -7.12 -2.83 -11.43
N ALA A 85 -7.44 -3.53 -10.34
CA ALA A 85 -8.82 -3.66 -9.84
C ALA A 85 -9.41 -2.34 -9.34
N ALA A 86 -8.64 -1.53 -8.60
CA ALA A 86 -9.06 -0.22 -8.12
C ALA A 86 -9.41 0.73 -9.28
N ASN A 87 -8.54 0.79 -10.30
CA ASN A 87 -8.72 1.64 -11.47
C ASN A 87 -9.92 1.23 -12.36
N ALA A 88 -10.23 -0.07 -12.43
CA ALA A 88 -11.39 -0.56 -13.17
C ALA A 88 -12.73 -0.10 -12.55
N ARG A 89 -12.80 0.04 -11.21
CA ARG A 89 -13.98 0.56 -10.52
C ARG A 89 -14.23 2.03 -10.83
N THR A 90 -13.18 2.86 -10.82
CA THR A 90 -13.26 4.29 -11.13
C THR A 90 -13.78 4.56 -12.55
N ARG A 91 -13.41 3.71 -13.52
CA ARG A 91 -13.96 3.80 -14.89
C ARG A 91 -15.44 3.44 -15.00
N THR A 92 -15.92 2.53 -14.17
CA THR A 92 -17.32 2.07 -14.24
C THR A 92 -18.28 3.12 -13.67
N THR A 93 -17.89 3.81 -12.58
CA THR A 93 -18.71 4.89 -11.98
C THR A 93 -18.84 6.11 -12.89
N MET A 94 -17.84 6.38 -13.73
CA MET A 94 -17.86 7.52 -14.67
C MET A 94 -18.81 7.30 -15.86
N ASN A 95 -19.15 6.06 -16.19
CA ASN A 95 -20.07 5.74 -17.28
C ASN A 95 -21.55 5.78 -16.86
N TYR A 96 -21.87 5.90 -15.56
CA TYR A 96 -23.25 5.89 -15.06
C TYR A 96 -23.87 7.28 -14.85
N THR A 97 -23.08 8.36 -14.89
CA THR A 97 -23.58 9.73 -14.75
C THR A 97 -24.02 10.37 -16.08
N GLY A 98 -24.13 9.57 -17.15
CA GLY A 98 -24.45 10.01 -18.51
C GLY A 98 -25.72 9.41 -19.11
N THR A 99 -26.64 8.87 -18.30
CA THR A 99 -27.98 8.54 -18.80
C THR A 99 -28.92 9.70 -18.52
N GLU A 100 -29.30 10.36 -19.61
CA GLU A 100 -30.34 11.38 -19.69
C GLU A 100 -31.57 10.94 -18.90
N VAL A 101 -32.03 11.78 -17.98
CA VAL A 101 -33.37 11.67 -17.41
C VAL A 101 -34.38 11.83 -18.56
N PRO A 102 -35.19 10.81 -18.90
CA PRO A 102 -36.23 10.98 -19.91
C PRO A 102 -37.22 12.02 -19.39
N GLY A 103 -37.48 13.03 -20.22
CA GLY A 103 -38.27 14.20 -19.91
C GLY A 103 -39.57 13.89 -19.15
N PHE A 104 -39.63 14.39 -17.92
CA PHE A 104 -40.84 14.48 -17.12
C PHE A 104 -41.42 15.89 -17.25
N TRP A 105 -41.80 16.29 -18.46
CA TRP A 105 -42.58 17.52 -18.71
C TRP A 105 -43.47 17.33 -19.94
N GLU A 106 -44.57 16.62 -19.78
CA GLU A 106 -45.78 16.83 -20.57
C GLU A 106 -46.95 16.91 -19.58
N HIS A 107 -47.39 18.12 -19.24
CA HIS A 107 -48.76 18.53 -18.87
C HIS A 107 -48.88 20.04 -19.08
#